data_AF-A0A7S1FMA5-F1
#
_entry.id   AF-A0A7S1FMA5-F1
#
_cell.length_a   1.000
_cell.length_b   1.000
_cell.length_c   1.000
_cell.angle_alpha   90.00
_cell.angle_beta   90.00
_cell.angle_gamma   90.00
#
_symmetry.space_group_name_H-M   'P 1'
#
loop_
_entity.id
_entity.type
_entity.pdbx_description
1 polymer ?
#
loop_
_entity_poly.entity_id
_entity_poly.type
_entity_poly.pdbx_seq_one_letter_code
_entity_poly.pdbx_strand_id
1 'polypeptide(L)'
;MSSCSSTAVFAWAGFIIVNFAFIGIISWGTARSWVVGISFDVVYAAALLSTAFFLERKIAADADAKDEESTVSEREDKEEVNRTLGGVLTIIYLLFVFALGTFGILLSVNLFTCGDSWGSSPNKGEVWAPKESVPQEVLNEKRFHRYDYPDYFYFPSSQKTWFSSKKVQSNYANYVFSTSQGEEPAAIEDPSEIPSPSGFIQVGDDTACVVSDNTAIAIYCSSDGSDVRQATGDAIKSINQIWTFEGVLWFTTGDWNNEKLYSFNVTTMEQTLQSTRTEGTDDEDTPECSEEDDILKISLTVLFLSCIPVIIASWIIYIYRNSVASMVLSFYLGSCGAVVTIYTAIDPDVNELDTVLKWWFLVTGLMMVLTQSYFFLAKKLSPDVGTWSAFTAGLSYAVGACWVVGIFSNWESWRMWILVNIICFFPFIGLGLTLGQVFYLFLGAIGLVLDAVNASRRIGRVTDDNPIIQFIFLAVFGSLIIAGGIFVNKRSKNIQKVVDAWATIHLRGGAKSDTAKNAPTLSQAKQQGETV
;
A
#
# COMPACT_ATOMS: atom_id res chain seq x y z
N MET A 1 7.87 -1.85 -29.44
CA MET A 1 7.95 -3.09 -28.64
C MET A 1 7.86 -4.26 -29.60
N SER A 2 9.02 -4.71 -30.09
CA SER A 2 9.18 -6.05 -30.63
C SER A 2 8.72 -7.04 -29.56
N SER A 3 8.02 -8.09 -29.98
CA SER A 3 7.46 -9.16 -29.15
C SER A 3 8.25 -9.35 -27.86
N CYS A 4 7.60 -9.23 -26.70
CA CYS A 4 8.09 -9.91 -25.51
C CYS A 4 8.19 -11.38 -25.88
N SER A 5 9.39 -11.86 -26.22
CA SER A 5 9.60 -13.28 -26.45
C SER A 5 9.17 -14.00 -25.17
N SER A 6 8.58 -15.18 -25.29
CA SER A 6 8.12 -15.95 -24.12
C SER A 6 9.24 -16.09 -23.08
N THR A 7 10.49 -16.20 -23.53
CA THR A 7 11.71 -16.20 -22.71
C THR A 7 11.85 -14.94 -21.85
N ALA A 8 11.56 -13.74 -22.38
CA ALA A 8 11.61 -12.51 -21.60
C ALA A 8 10.55 -12.50 -20.49
N VAL A 9 9.36 -13.03 -20.76
CA VAL A 9 8.28 -13.14 -19.76
C VAL A 9 8.63 -14.14 -18.67
N PHE A 10 9.13 -15.32 -19.02
CA PHE A 10 9.59 -16.32 -18.04
C PHE A 10 10.81 -15.84 -17.25
N ALA A 11 11.73 -15.11 -17.88
CA ALA A 11 12.84 -14.47 -17.19
C ALA A 11 12.33 -13.45 -16.16
N TRP A 12 11.37 -12.58 -16.54
CA TRP A 12 10.71 -11.67 -15.60
C TRP A 12 10.03 -12.40 -14.44
N ALA A 13 9.28 -13.46 -14.72
CA ALA A 13 8.59 -14.24 -13.70
C ALA A 13 9.56 -14.93 -12.73
N GLY A 14 10.55 -15.65 -13.26
CA GLY A 14 11.59 -16.30 -12.45
C GLY A 14 12.39 -15.27 -11.63
N PHE A 15 12.66 -14.12 -12.22
CA PHE A 15 13.32 -13.02 -11.56
C PHE A 15 12.49 -12.43 -10.41
N ILE A 16 11.19 -12.19 -10.62
CA ILE A 16 10.28 -11.76 -9.56
C ILE A 16 10.28 -12.77 -8.40
N ILE A 17 10.21 -14.08 -8.70
CA ILE A 17 10.23 -15.14 -7.68
C ILE A 17 11.54 -15.13 -6.88
N VAL A 18 12.69 -15.01 -7.54
CA VAL A 18 13.99 -14.94 -6.87
C VAL A 18 14.04 -13.72 -5.94
N ASN A 19 13.53 -12.56 -6.38
CA ASN A 19 13.49 -11.36 -5.55
C ASN A 19 12.59 -11.52 -4.33
N PHE A 20 11.39 -12.06 -4.49
CA PHE A 20 10.51 -12.35 -3.37
C PHE A 20 11.15 -13.33 -2.37
N ALA A 21 11.90 -14.33 -2.86
CA ALA A 21 12.64 -15.24 -1.99
C ALA A 21 13.74 -14.50 -1.20
N PHE A 22 14.52 -13.62 -1.83
CA PHE A 22 15.52 -12.80 -1.14
C PHE A 22 14.90 -11.82 -0.15
N ILE A 23 13.81 -11.14 -0.51
CA ILE A 23 13.04 -10.29 0.41
C ILE A 23 12.58 -11.12 1.62
N GLY A 24 12.09 -12.34 1.41
CA GLY A 24 11.70 -13.25 2.47
C GLY A 24 12.85 -13.64 3.40
N ILE A 25 14.03 -13.98 2.84
CA ILE A 25 15.22 -14.33 3.61
C ILE A 25 15.77 -13.12 4.38
N ILE A 26 15.84 -11.95 3.75
CA ILE A 26 16.26 -10.70 4.39
C ILE A 26 15.30 -10.37 5.53
N SER A 27 13.98 -10.42 5.28
CA SER A 27 12.96 -10.14 6.29
C SER A 27 13.03 -11.12 7.47
N TRP A 28 13.18 -12.42 7.20
CA TRP A 28 13.39 -13.44 8.23
C TRP A 28 14.69 -13.22 9.01
N GLY A 29 15.78 -12.88 8.31
CA GLY A 29 17.06 -12.53 8.90
C GLY A 29 16.93 -11.34 9.84
N THR A 30 16.35 -10.24 9.37
CA THR A 30 16.09 -9.02 10.15
C THR A 30 15.26 -9.32 11.40
N ALA A 31 14.22 -10.15 11.30
CA ALA A 31 13.39 -10.54 12.43
C ALA A 31 14.15 -11.35 13.50
N ARG A 32 15.22 -12.07 13.13
CA ARG A 32 16.06 -12.83 14.06
C ARG A 32 17.22 -12.00 14.61
N SER A 33 17.84 -11.23 13.74
CA SER A 33 18.94 -10.32 14.03
C SER A 33 19.08 -9.36 12.86
N TRP A 34 18.90 -8.07 13.12
CA TRP A 34 19.03 -7.03 12.08
C TRP A 34 20.39 -7.05 11.37
N VAL A 35 21.46 -7.43 12.08
CA VAL A 35 22.81 -7.61 11.50
C VAL A 35 22.81 -8.74 10.47
N VAL A 36 22.10 -9.84 10.72
CA VAL A 36 21.95 -10.95 9.76
C VAL A 36 21.15 -10.51 8.54
N GLY A 37 20.05 -9.78 8.74
CA GLY A 37 19.27 -9.19 7.66
C GLY A 37 20.09 -8.27 6.75
N ILE A 38 20.83 -7.33 7.35
CA ILE A 38 21.77 -6.45 6.63
C ILE A 38 22.86 -7.24 5.90
N SER A 39 23.43 -8.26 6.53
CA SER A 39 24.46 -9.09 5.91
C SER A 39 23.93 -9.79 4.66
N PHE A 40 22.70 -10.32 4.69
CA PHE A 40 22.07 -10.90 3.51
C PHE A 40 21.80 -9.87 2.41
N ASP A 41 21.37 -8.66 2.76
CA ASP A 41 21.13 -7.59 1.80
C ASP A 41 22.43 -7.14 1.09
N VAL A 42 23.52 -6.99 1.84
CA VAL A 42 24.85 -6.67 1.27
C VAL A 42 25.34 -7.77 0.35
N VAL A 43 25.23 -9.04 0.76
CA VAL A 43 25.61 -10.20 -0.09
C VAL A 43 24.76 -10.22 -1.36
N TYR A 44 23.46 -9.94 -1.24
CA TYR A 44 22.55 -9.89 -2.37
C TYR A 44 22.90 -8.76 -3.36
N ALA A 45 23.12 -7.55 -2.87
CA ALA A 45 23.54 -6.41 -3.68
C ALA A 45 24.89 -6.70 -4.39
N ALA A 46 25.86 -7.29 -3.69
CA ALA A 46 27.15 -7.67 -4.27
C ALA A 46 27.00 -8.75 -5.35
N ALA A 47 26.12 -9.74 -5.15
CA ALA A 47 25.84 -10.78 -6.13
C ALA A 47 25.16 -10.21 -7.38
N LEU A 48 24.18 -9.32 -7.22
CA LEU A 48 23.52 -8.62 -8.33
C LEU A 48 24.52 -7.80 -9.15
N LEU A 49 25.35 -7.00 -8.48
CA LEU A 49 26.36 -6.18 -9.14
C LEU A 49 27.39 -7.04 -9.89
N SER A 50 27.88 -8.10 -9.26
CA SER A 50 28.82 -9.04 -9.89
C SER A 50 28.22 -9.73 -11.11
N THR A 51 26.95 -10.14 -11.02
CA THR A 51 26.21 -10.75 -12.13
C THR A 51 26.02 -9.75 -13.27
N ALA A 52 25.69 -8.49 -12.97
CA ALA A 52 25.57 -7.44 -13.97
C ALA A 52 26.90 -7.23 -14.72
N PHE A 53 28.02 -7.11 -14.00
CA PHE A 53 29.34 -6.99 -14.62
C PHE A 53 29.72 -8.21 -15.46
N PHE A 54 29.43 -9.42 -14.99
CA PHE A 54 29.69 -10.64 -15.74
C PHE A 54 28.91 -10.68 -17.06
N LEU A 55 27.61 -10.38 -17.00
CA LEU A 55 26.74 -10.33 -18.18
C LEU A 55 27.16 -9.25 -19.16
N GLU A 56 27.55 -8.07 -18.66
CA GLU A 56 28.05 -6.98 -19.50
C GLU A 56 29.33 -7.38 -20.24
N ARG A 57 30.30 -8.01 -19.55
CA ARG A 57 31.53 -8.52 -20.18
C ARG A 57 31.23 -9.61 -21.21
N LYS A 58 30.25 -10.48 -20.94
CA LYS A 58 29.82 -11.51 -21.88
C LYS A 58 29.20 -10.91 -23.13
N ILE A 59 28.28 -9.94 -22.99
CA ILE A 59 27.66 -9.23 -24.13
C ILE A 59 28.72 -8.54 -24.99
N ALA A 60 29.71 -7.91 -24.35
CA ALA A 60 30.82 -7.26 -25.06
C ALA A 60 31.68 -8.27 -25.83
N ALA A 61 32.08 -9.37 -25.19
CA ALA A 61 32.87 -10.43 -25.85
C ALA A 61 32.12 -11.08 -27.02
N ASP A 62 30.81 -11.31 -26.86
CA ASP A 62 29.95 -11.85 -27.93
C ASP A 62 29.71 -10.84 -29.07
N ALA A 63 29.90 -9.53 -28.82
CA ALA A 63 29.83 -8.50 -29.84
C ALA A 63 31.13 -8.45 -30.67
N ASP A 64 32.29 -8.53 -30.00
CA ASP A 64 33.60 -8.53 -30.68
C ASP A 64 33.80 -9.78 -31.55
N ALA A 65 33.29 -10.94 -31.10
CA ALA A 65 33.38 -12.20 -31.86
C ALA A 65 32.50 -12.24 -33.12
N LYS A 66 31.57 -11.29 -33.31
CA LYS A 66 30.69 -11.24 -34.50
C LYS A 66 31.39 -10.71 -35.75
N ASP A 67 32.52 -10.04 -35.60
CA ASP A 67 33.19 -9.37 -36.71
C ASP A 67 34.06 -10.32 -37.57
N GLU A 68 34.35 -11.54 -37.11
CA GLU A 68 35.32 -12.42 -37.80
C GLU A 68 34.73 -13.50 -38.74
N GLU A 69 33.56 -14.12 -38.52
CA GLU A 69 33.18 -15.26 -39.40
C GLU A 69 31.70 -15.72 -39.46
N SER A 70 30.73 -15.00 -38.87
CA SER A 70 29.34 -15.53 -38.80
C SER A 70 28.51 -15.34 -40.07
N THR A 71 27.75 -16.38 -40.44
CA THR A 71 26.74 -16.32 -41.51
C THR A 71 25.57 -15.39 -41.14
N VAL A 72 24.84 -14.86 -42.14
CA VAL A 72 23.74 -13.90 -41.94
C VAL A 72 22.67 -14.42 -40.96
N SER A 73 22.33 -15.72 -41.04
CA SER A 73 21.34 -16.35 -40.16
C SER A 73 21.81 -16.42 -38.70
N GLU A 74 23.08 -16.77 -38.44
CA GLU A 74 23.61 -16.81 -37.08
C GLU A 74 23.73 -15.42 -36.45
N ARG A 75 23.85 -14.38 -37.27
CA ARG A 75 23.92 -12.99 -36.82
C ARG A 75 22.59 -12.52 -36.23
N GLU A 76 21.47 -12.85 -36.87
CA GLU A 76 20.12 -12.47 -36.41
C GLU A 76 19.80 -13.12 -35.06
N ASP A 77 20.02 -14.43 -34.92
CA ASP A 77 19.76 -15.16 -33.66
C ASP A 77 20.62 -14.61 -32.50
N LYS A 78 21.91 -14.35 -32.75
CA LYS A 78 22.81 -13.78 -31.72
C LYS A 78 22.44 -12.34 -31.37
N GLU A 79 21.86 -11.57 -32.29
CA GLU A 79 21.40 -10.20 -32.00
C GLU A 79 20.16 -10.22 -31.09
N GLU A 80 19.21 -11.14 -31.35
CA GLU A 80 18.05 -11.34 -30.49
C GLU A 80 18.44 -11.77 -29.06
N VAL A 81 19.41 -12.70 -28.94
CA VAL A 81 19.94 -13.12 -27.65
C VAL A 81 20.59 -11.96 -26.90
N ASN A 82 21.46 -11.18 -27.56
CA ASN A 82 22.11 -10.03 -26.93
C ASN A 82 21.10 -8.97 -26.49
N ARG A 83 20.05 -8.74 -27.26
CA ARG A 83 18.96 -7.82 -26.90
C ARG A 83 18.19 -8.31 -25.68
N THR A 84 17.89 -9.60 -25.61
CA THR A 84 17.24 -10.21 -24.44
C THR A 84 18.11 -10.09 -23.20
N LEU A 85 19.41 -10.35 -23.34
CA LEU A 85 20.39 -10.27 -22.25
C LEU A 85 20.58 -8.81 -21.76
N GLY A 86 20.54 -7.83 -22.66
CA GLY A 86 20.53 -6.41 -22.31
C GLY A 86 19.29 -5.99 -21.51
N GLY A 87 18.13 -6.57 -21.83
CA GLY A 87 16.92 -6.44 -21.01
C GLY A 87 17.12 -6.97 -19.59
N VAL A 88 17.66 -8.18 -19.45
CA VAL A 88 17.96 -8.78 -18.14
C VAL A 88 18.98 -7.94 -17.35
N LEU A 89 20.05 -7.47 -18.00
CA LEU A 89 21.07 -6.60 -17.40
C LEU A 89 20.45 -5.32 -16.82
N THR A 90 19.53 -4.71 -17.57
CA THR A 90 18.82 -3.49 -17.15
C THR A 90 18.02 -3.70 -15.87
N ILE A 91 17.42 -4.88 -15.69
CA ILE A 91 16.63 -5.19 -14.49
C ILE A 91 17.55 -5.53 -13.31
N ILE A 92 18.66 -6.25 -13.54
CA ILE A 92 19.65 -6.55 -12.47
C ILE A 92 20.22 -5.26 -11.87
N TYR A 93 20.58 -4.27 -12.70
CA TYR A 93 21.03 -2.97 -12.21
C TYR A 93 19.95 -2.24 -11.41
N LEU A 94 18.67 -2.29 -11.85
CA LEU A 94 17.56 -1.68 -11.12
C LEU A 94 17.43 -2.27 -9.71
N LEU A 95 17.52 -3.60 -9.60
CA LEU A 95 17.47 -4.26 -8.31
C LEU A 95 18.66 -3.94 -7.43
N PHE A 96 19.87 -3.89 -8.00
CA PHE A 96 21.05 -3.53 -7.24
C PHE A 96 20.84 -2.18 -6.55
N VAL A 97 20.28 -1.20 -7.27
CA VAL A 97 19.95 0.10 -6.69
C VAL A 97 18.84 0.01 -5.65
N PHE A 98 17.82 -0.83 -5.84
CA PHE A 98 16.79 -1.05 -4.82
C PHE A 98 17.33 -1.73 -3.57
N ALA A 99 18.27 -2.68 -3.70
CA ALA A 99 18.95 -3.32 -2.58
C ALA A 99 19.76 -2.28 -1.76
N LEU A 100 20.40 -1.31 -2.43
CA LEU A 100 21.04 -0.19 -1.72
C LEU A 100 20.03 0.66 -0.92
N GLY A 101 18.81 0.82 -1.44
CA GLY A 101 17.72 1.52 -0.75
C GLY A 101 17.18 0.74 0.45
N THR A 102 17.00 -0.58 0.31
CA THR A 102 16.53 -1.45 1.41
C THR A 102 17.53 -1.48 2.57
N PHE A 103 18.83 -1.46 2.28
CA PHE A 103 19.87 -1.36 3.30
C PHE A 103 19.66 -0.13 4.19
N GLY A 104 19.34 1.01 3.58
CA GLY A 104 18.98 2.24 4.26
C GLY A 104 17.80 2.12 5.21
N ILE A 105 16.70 1.57 4.69
CA ILE A 105 15.47 1.35 5.45
C ILE A 105 15.73 0.40 6.62
N LEU A 106 16.45 -0.70 6.40
CA LEU A 106 16.83 -1.64 7.46
C LEU A 106 17.67 -0.96 8.55
N LEU A 107 18.62 -0.12 8.16
CA LEU A 107 19.47 0.59 9.11
C LEU A 107 18.67 1.62 9.92
N SER A 108 17.77 2.39 9.28
CA SER A 108 16.86 3.31 9.97
C SER A 108 15.94 2.59 10.97
N VAL A 109 15.30 1.50 10.53
CA VAL A 109 14.31 0.77 11.35
C VAL A 109 14.96 0.01 12.51
N ASN A 110 16.24 -0.37 12.44
CA ASN A 110 16.85 -1.21 13.47
C ASN A 110 17.84 -0.48 14.39
N LEU A 111 18.47 0.61 13.95
CA LEU A 111 19.40 1.37 14.81
C LEU A 111 18.71 2.45 15.64
N PHE A 112 17.54 2.92 15.21
CA PHE A 112 16.90 4.11 15.78
C PHE A 112 15.48 3.84 16.27
N THR A 113 15.14 2.60 16.61
CA THR A 113 13.93 2.33 17.39
C THR A 113 14.18 2.63 18.84
N CYS A 114 13.49 3.63 19.38
CA CYS A 114 13.28 3.71 20.82
C CYS A 114 12.12 2.79 21.21
N GLY A 115 12.33 1.98 22.24
CA GLY A 115 11.36 1.02 22.73
C GLY A 115 11.67 -0.40 22.25
N ASP A 116 11.72 -1.32 23.22
CA ASP A 116 11.74 -2.75 22.94
C ASP A 116 10.48 -3.11 22.16
N SER A 117 10.69 -3.39 20.87
CA SER A 117 9.81 -4.15 19.99
C SER A 117 8.58 -3.44 19.42
N TRP A 118 8.31 -3.76 18.16
CA TRP A 118 7.07 -3.54 17.42
C TRP A 118 5.85 -4.26 18.03
N GLY A 119 5.87 -4.56 19.32
CA GLY A 119 4.81 -5.23 20.07
C GLY A 119 4.92 -4.88 21.54
N SER A 120 4.07 -3.97 21.99
CA SER A 120 4.04 -3.37 23.33
C SER A 120 5.15 -2.36 23.59
N SER A 121 4.80 -1.07 23.53
CA SER A 121 5.47 -0.06 24.34
C SER A 121 5.67 -0.68 25.74
N PRO A 122 6.90 -0.79 26.26
CA PRO A 122 7.07 -1.10 27.66
C PRO A 122 6.49 0.12 28.36
N ASN A 123 5.20 0.06 28.74
CA ASN A 123 4.57 1.09 29.53
C ASN A 123 5.53 1.35 30.68
N LYS A 124 6.16 2.55 30.65
CA LYS A 124 7.01 3.09 31.71
C LYS A 124 6.39 2.63 33.01
N GLY A 125 7.15 1.84 33.79
CA GLY A 125 6.66 1.01 34.87
C GLY A 125 5.35 1.51 35.45
N GLU A 126 4.23 0.97 34.97
CA GLU A 126 2.93 1.24 35.56
C GLU A 126 2.95 0.58 36.93
N VAL A 127 3.41 1.31 37.94
CA VAL A 127 3.41 0.85 39.31
C VAL A 127 1.99 1.04 39.81
N TRP A 128 1.18 0.01 39.64
CA TRP A 128 -0.04 -0.14 40.42
C TRP A 128 0.38 -0.17 41.88
N ALA A 129 -0.01 0.83 42.67
CA ALA A 129 0.17 0.80 44.11
C ALA A 129 -0.79 -0.28 44.64
N PRO A 130 -0.35 -1.54 44.86
CA PRO A 130 -1.27 -2.60 45.20
C PRO A 130 -1.72 -2.30 46.62
N LYS A 131 -3.03 -2.14 46.84
CA LYS A 131 -3.56 -2.37 48.17
C LYS A 131 -3.39 -3.87 48.38
N GLU A 132 -2.66 -4.26 49.43
CA GLU A 132 -2.21 -5.63 49.71
C GLU A 132 -3.21 -6.69 49.19
N SER A 133 -2.74 -7.67 48.38
CA SER A 133 -3.44 -8.89 47.89
C SER A 133 -3.99 -9.00 46.45
N VAL A 134 -3.58 -8.16 45.48
CA VAL A 134 -3.95 -8.42 44.06
C VAL A 134 -3.06 -9.54 43.46
N PRO A 135 -3.63 -10.64 42.91
CA PRO A 135 -2.85 -11.69 42.26
C PRO A 135 -2.04 -11.14 41.06
N GLN A 136 -0.81 -11.62 40.90
CA GLN A 136 0.09 -11.13 39.84
C GLN A 136 -0.46 -11.45 38.45
N GLU A 137 -1.19 -12.55 38.32
CA GLU A 137 -1.89 -12.99 37.12
C GLU A 137 -2.92 -11.95 36.67
N VAL A 138 -3.70 -11.37 37.60
CA VAL A 138 -4.69 -10.32 37.33
C VAL A 138 -4.01 -9.05 36.78
N LEU A 139 -2.81 -8.72 37.28
CA LEU A 139 -2.02 -7.58 36.79
C LEU A 139 -1.41 -7.86 35.39
N ASN A 140 -1.09 -9.12 35.08
CA ASN A 140 -0.50 -9.53 33.82
C ASN A 140 -1.55 -9.68 32.68
N GLU A 141 -2.75 -10.19 32.99
CA GLU A 141 -3.83 -10.46 32.03
C GLU A 141 -4.37 -9.20 31.33
N LYS A 142 -4.20 -8.03 31.98
CA LYS A 142 -4.64 -6.71 31.52
C LYS A 142 -4.10 -6.32 30.13
N ARG A 143 -2.98 -6.93 29.71
CA ARG A 143 -2.19 -6.42 28.58
C ARG A 143 -2.72 -6.76 27.18
N PHE A 144 -3.64 -7.71 27.00
CA PHE A 144 -3.76 -8.30 25.66
C PHE A 144 -5.12 -8.55 25.00
N HIS A 145 -6.28 -8.42 25.64
CA HIS A 145 -7.51 -8.86 24.98
C HIS A 145 -8.70 -7.90 25.09
N ARG A 146 -9.13 -7.36 23.94
CA ARG A 146 -10.57 -7.29 23.65
C ARG A 146 -11.03 -8.73 23.56
N TYR A 147 -11.54 -9.27 24.66
CA TYR A 147 -12.12 -10.60 24.65
C TYR A 147 -13.35 -10.56 23.73
N ASP A 148 -13.35 -11.43 22.72
CA ASP A 148 -14.57 -11.80 22.00
C ASP A 148 -15.43 -12.62 22.98
N TYR A 149 -16.19 -11.91 23.81
CA TYR A 149 -17.13 -12.55 24.70
C TYR A 149 -18.23 -13.23 23.88
N PRO A 150 -18.67 -14.44 24.28
CA PRO A 150 -19.78 -15.08 23.61
C PRO A 150 -21.05 -14.22 23.74
N ASP A 151 -21.90 -14.25 22.72
CA ASP A 151 -23.20 -13.54 22.69
C ASP A 151 -24.30 -14.25 23.51
N TYR A 152 -23.94 -15.35 24.19
CA TYR A 152 -24.86 -16.16 24.97
C TYR A 152 -24.14 -16.87 26.13
N PHE A 153 -24.92 -17.32 27.11
CA PHE A 153 -24.47 -18.16 28.22
C PHE A 153 -25.55 -19.19 28.59
N TYR A 154 -25.15 -20.44 28.84
CA TYR A 154 -26.06 -21.50 29.26
C TYR A 154 -25.86 -21.83 30.75
N PHE A 155 -26.93 -21.78 31.53
CA PHE A 155 -26.98 -22.14 32.95
C PHE A 155 -27.37 -23.61 33.10
N PRO A 156 -26.43 -24.52 33.46
CA PRO A 156 -26.74 -25.94 33.56
C PRO A 156 -27.74 -26.27 34.67
N SER A 157 -27.70 -25.51 35.77
CA SER A 157 -28.53 -25.71 36.96
C SER A 157 -30.02 -25.54 36.71
N SER A 158 -30.39 -24.56 35.88
CA SER A 158 -31.78 -24.23 35.52
C SER A 158 -32.16 -24.62 34.09
N GLN A 159 -31.18 -25.05 33.29
CA GLN A 159 -31.30 -25.28 31.85
C GLN A 159 -31.78 -24.04 31.07
N LYS A 160 -31.44 -22.84 31.54
CA LYS A 160 -31.72 -21.57 30.85
C LYS A 160 -30.55 -21.13 29.98
N THR A 161 -30.83 -20.49 28.86
CA THR A 161 -29.81 -19.82 28.04
C THR A 161 -30.13 -18.34 27.98
N TRP A 162 -29.17 -17.51 28.38
CA TRP A 162 -29.20 -16.07 28.09
C TRP A 162 -28.53 -15.79 26.76
N PHE A 163 -29.07 -14.84 25.98
CA PHE A 163 -28.44 -14.39 24.74
C PHE A 163 -28.86 -12.97 24.37
N SER A 164 -28.03 -12.29 23.58
CA SER A 164 -28.31 -10.95 23.07
C SER A 164 -29.15 -10.99 21.79
N SER A 165 -30.25 -10.23 21.72
CA SER A 165 -31.06 -10.10 20.50
C SER A 165 -31.79 -8.76 20.41
N LYS A 166 -32.26 -8.37 19.23
CA LYS A 166 -33.01 -7.12 19.01
C LYS A 166 -34.48 -7.29 19.42
N LYS A 167 -35.00 -6.34 20.20
CA LYS A 167 -36.43 -6.29 20.53
C LYS A 167 -37.22 -5.72 19.36
N VAL A 168 -38.20 -6.48 18.85
CA VAL A 168 -38.99 -6.20 17.62
C VAL A 168 -39.64 -4.80 17.60
N GLN A 169 -39.88 -4.17 18.75
CA GLN A 169 -40.54 -2.86 18.86
C GLN A 169 -39.60 -1.65 19.02
N SER A 170 -38.29 -1.83 19.25
CA SER A 170 -37.35 -0.71 19.40
C SER A 170 -36.23 -0.80 18.36
N ASN A 171 -36.12 0.22 17.49
CA ASN A 171 -35.32 0.10 16.26
C ASN A 171 -33.79 0.04 16.44
N TYR A 172 -33.22 0.11 17.65
CA TYR A 172 -31.74 0.23 17.78
C TYR A 172 -31.06 -0.44 18.98
N ALA A 173 -31.78 -1.05 19.94
CA ALA A 173 -31.15 -1.64 21.13
C ALA A 173 -31.24 -3.18 21.12
N ASN A 174 -30.11 -3.84 21.40
CA ASN A 174 -30.07 -5.25 21.77
C ASN A 174 -30.53 -5.41 23.22
N TYR A 175 -31.11 -6.55 23.57
CA TYR A 175 -31.54 -6.88 24.92
C TYR A 175 -31.14 -8.32 25.26
N VAL A 176 -31.05 -8.63 26.55
CA VAL A 176 -30.87 -10.02 27.00
C VAL A 176 -32.20 -10.75 27.02
N PHE A 177 -32.25 -11.85 26.29
CA PHE A 177 -33.36 -12.80 26.27
C PHE A 177 -32.95 -14.08 27.02
N SER A 178 -33.94 -14.73 27.62
CA SER A 178 -33.79 -16.04 28.24
C SER A 178 -34.75 -17.04 27.58
N THR A 179 -34.29 -18.28 27.37
CA THR A 179 -35.12 -19.42 26.94
C THR A 179 -34.77 -20.63 27.79
N SER A 180 -35.75 -21.51 28.03
CA SER A 180 -35.55 -22.78 28.73
C SER A 180 -36.23 -23.91 27.97
N GLN A 181 -35.55 -25.04 27.78
CA GLN A 181 -36.15 -26.28 27.23
C GLN A 181 -37.00 -26.15 25.95
N GLY A 182 -36.68 -25.18 25.07
CA GLY A 182 -37.41 -24.96 23.82
C GLY A 182 -38.65 -24.07 23.93
N GLU A 183 -38.87 -23.44 25.08
CA GLU A 183 -39.83 -22.34 25.25
C GLU A 183 -39.45 -21.14 24.38
N GLU A 184 -40.46 -20.37 23.95
CA GLU A 184 -40.23 -19.14 23.20
C GLU A 184 -39.35 -18.18 24.02
N PRO A 185 -38.30 -17.58 23.43
CA PRO A 185 -37.44 -16.66 24.16
C PRO A 185 -38.22 -15.47 24.71
N ALA A 186 -38.12 -15.26 26.01
CA ALA A 186 -38.70 -14.11 26.69
C ALA A 186 -37.58 -13.12 27.05
N ALA A 187 -37.86 -11.83 26.94
CA ALA A 187 -36.98 -10.82 27.52
C ALA A 187 -36.96 -11.02 29.04
N ILE A 188 -35.82 -10.82 29.69
CA ILE A 188 -35.76 -10.89 31.16
C ILE A 188 -36.57 -9.70 31.71
N GLU A 189 -37.70 -10.00 32.35
CA GLU A 189 -38.77 -9.03 32.60
C GLU A 189 -38.48 -8.05 33.75
N ASP A 190 -37.50 -8.32 34.63
CA ASP A 190 -37.17 -7.45 35.78
C ASP A 190 -35.74 -7.74 36.31
N PRO A 191 -34.90 -6.76 36.71
CA PRO A 191 -35.08 -5.30 36.71
C PRO A 191 -34.95 -4.71 35.29
N SER A 192 -36.09 -4.35 34.72
CA SER A 192 -36.40 -3.89 33.35
C SER A 192 -35.25 -3.77 32.33
N GLU A 193 -35.22 -4.77 31.45
CA GLU A 193 -34.64 -4.79 30.10
C GLU A 193 -33.15 -4.45 30.01
N ILE A 194 -32.25 -5.39 30.37
CA ILE A 194 -30.79 -5.25 30.18
C ILE A 194 -30.48 -4.79 28.74
N PRO A 195 -30.25 -3.49 28.49
CA PRO A 195 -30.15 -2.97 27.14
C PRO A 195 -28.69 -2.95 26.70
N SER A 196 -28.44 -3.16 25.42
CA SER A 196 -27.11 -3.17 24.83
C SER A 196 -26.12 -4.04 25.62
N PRO A 197 -26.42 -5.34 25.86
CA PRO A 197 -25.49 -6.21 26.55
C PRO A 197 -24.18 -6.32 25.76
N SER A 198 -23.06 -6.13 26.45
CA SER A 198 -21.71 -6.24 25.94
C SER A 198 -20.99 -7.37 26.67
N GLY A 199 -21.02 -8.55 26.05
CA GLY A 199 -20.27 -9.72 26.48
C GLY A 199 -20.85 -10.46 27.68
N PHE A 200 -21.02 -11.78 27.53
CA PHE A 200 -21.39 -12.68 28.62
C PHE A 200 -20.13 -13.27 29.23
N ILE A 201 -19.99 -13.12 30.56
CA ILE A 201 -18.79 -13.48 31.30
C ILE A 201 -19.14 -14.52 32.35
N GLN A 202 -18.48 -15.66 32.29
CA GLN A 202 -18.64 -16.72 33.28
C GLN A 202 -17.79 -16.42 34.51
N VAL A 203 -18.44 -16.39 35.68
CA VAL A 203 -17.80 -16.22 36.99
C VAL A 203 -18.00 -17.51 37.81
N GLY A 204 -16.96 -18.34 37.87
CA GLY A 204 -17.07 -19.67 38.48
C GLY A 204 -17.91 -20.63 37.64
N ASP A 205 -18.45 -21.69 38.24
CA ASP A 205 -19.09 -22.77 37.48
C ASP A 205 -20.53 -22.44 37.03
N ASP A 206 -21.29 -21.73 37.88
CA ASP A 206 -22.73 -21.53 37.67
C ASP A 206 -23.17 -20.06 37.58
N THR A 207 -22.27 -19.08 37.73
CA THR A 207 -22.64 -17.66 37.66
C THR A 207 -22.23 -17.04 36.34
N ALA A 208 -23.14 -16.29 35.73
CA ALA A 208 -22.84 -15.46 34.57
C ALA A 208 -23.13 -14.00 34.88
N CYS A 209 -22.27 -13.13 34.39
CA CYS A 209 -22.45 -11.69 34.44
C CYS A 209 -22.46 -11.11 33.03
N VAL A 210 -23.24 -10.04 32.83
CA VAL A 210 -23.32 -9.29 31.58
C VAL A 210 -23.18 -7.80 31.87
N VAL A 211 -22.32 -7.13 31.09
CA VAL A 211 -22.19 -5.67 31.13
C VAL A 211 -23.20 -5.07 30.17
N SER A 212 -23.74 -3.90 30.50
CA SER A 212 -24.76 -3.22 29.69
C SER A 212 -24.41 -1.75 29.56
N ASP A 213 -24.40 -1.23 28.34
CA ASP A 213 -23.83 0.09 28.00
C ASP A 213 -24.90 1.10 27.51
N ASN A 214 -26.04 1.19 28.21
CA ASN A 214 -27.09 2.13 27.81
C ASN A 214 -26.90 3.53 28.43
N THR A 215 -27.65 3.89 29.48
CA THR A 215 -27.62 5.24 30.09
C THR A 215 -26.76 5.32 31.36
N ALA A 216 -26.47 4.17 31.96
CA ALA A 216 -25.49 3.99 33.02
C ALA A 216 -24.95 2.56 32.88
N ILE A 217 -23.64 2.43 32.74
CA ILE A 217 -23.02 1.11 32.71
C ILE A 217 -23.37 0.38 34.01
N ALA A 218 -23.84 -0.86 33.89
CA ALA A 218 -24.22 -1.73 34.99
C ALA A 218 -23.76 -3.17 34.73
N ILE A 219 -23.47 -3.90 35.81
CA ILE A 219 -23.17 -5.34 35.76
C ILE A 219 -24.38 -6.09 36.29
N TYR A 220 -24.93 -6.99 35.47
CA TYR A 220 -26.03 -7.87 35.84
C TYR A 220 -25.50 -9.28 35.99
N CYS A 221 -25.74 -9.93 37.13
CA CYS A 221 -25.28 -11.30 37.38
C CYS A 221 -26.44 -12.20 37.78
N SER A 222 -26.36 -13.47 37.37
CA SER A 222 -27.27 -14.53 37.82
C SER A 222 -26.51 -15.83 38.02
N SER A 223 -26.93 -16.62 39.00
CA SER A 223 -26.38 -17.96 39.32
C SER A 223 -27.16 -19.11 38.68
N ASP A 224 -28.31 -18.81 38.08
CA ASP A 224 -29.22 -19.81 37.54
C ASP A 224 -30.01 -19.28 36.33
N GLY A 225 -29.72 -18.08 35.86
CA GLY A 225 -30.44 -17.43 34.76
C GLY A 225 -31.90 -17.05 35.07
N SER A 226 -32.38 -17.24 36.31
CA SER A 226 -33.74 -16.87 36.74
C SER A 226 -33.74 -15.57 37.50
N ASP A 227 -32.87 -15.45 38.50
CA ASP A 227 -32.79 -14.26 39.34
C ASP A 227 -31.66 -13.36 38.87
N VAL A 228 -32.00 -12.17 38.40
CA VAL A 228 -31.03 -11.16 37.97
C VAL A 228 -30.77 -10.20 39.10
N ARG A 229 -29.51 -10.09 39.50
CA ARG A 229 -29.05 -9.06 40.44
C ARG A 229 -28.31 -8.00 39.66
N GLN A 230 -28.58 -6.73 39.96
CA GLN A 230 -27.91 -5.59 39.36
C GLN A 230 -26.92 -4.98 40.36
N ALA A 231 -25.67 -4.80 39.95
CA ALA A 231 -24.73 -3.95 40.65
C ALA A 231 -24.67 -2.57 40.00
N THR A 232 -24.85 -1.55 40.83
CA THR A 232 -24.65 -0.15 40.46
C THR A 232 -23.61 0.46 41.39
N GLY A 233 -22.76 1.31 40.83
CA GLY A 233 -21.71 1.99 41.58
C GLY A 233 -21.01 3.02 40.70
N ASP A 234 -20.43 4.05 41.32
CA ASP A 234 -19.77 5.12 40.56
C ASP A 234 -18.59 4.62 39.71
N ALA A 235 -17.91 3.56 40.17
CA ALA A 235 -16.84 2.91 39.42
C ALA A 235 -17.35 2.21 38.15
N ILE A 236 -18.52 1.56 38.23
CA ILE A 236 -19.07 0.76 37.12
C ILE A 236 -19.47 1.65 35.93
N LYS A 237 -19.63 2.97 36.11
CA LYS A 237 -20.03 3.92 35.06
C LYS A 237 -19.07 4.04 33.88
N SER A 238 -17.83 3.55 34.00
CA SER A 238 -16.81 3.64 32.94
C SER A 238 -15.90 2.41 32.91
N ILE A 239 -16.48 1.22 32.67
CA ILE A 239 -15.69 -0.02 32.51
C ILE A 239 -14.91 0.04 31.19
N ASN A 240 -13.57 -0.04 31.28
CA ASN A 240 -12.69 -0.15 30.13
C ASN A 240 -12.44 -1.62 29.75
N GLN A 241 -12.19 -2.43 30.78
CA GLN A 241 -11.88 -3.85 30.66
C GLN A 241 -12.54 -4.60 31.81
N ILE A 242 -12.92 -5.84 31.55
CA ILE A 242 -13.52 -6.77 32.52
C ILE A 242 -12.97 -8.16 32.22
N TRP A 243 -12.77 -9.00 33.22
CA TRP A 243 -12.32 -10.39 33.08
C TRP A 243 -12.58 -11.16 34.38
N THR A 244 -12.35 -12.48 34.41
CA THR A 244 -12.51 -13.30 35.61
C THR A 244 -11.21 -14.01 35.98
N PHE A 245 -10.94 -14.12 37.28
CA PHE A 245 -9.81 -14.87 37.82
C PHE A 245 -10.22 -15.48 39.17
N GLU A 246 -10.02 -16.79 39.31
CA GLU A 246 -10.39 -17.56 40.51
C GLU A 246 -11.83 -17.33 41.01
N GLY A 247 -12.79 -17.20 40.08
CA GLY A 247 -14.21 -16.99 40.42
C GLY A 247 -14.53 -15.59 40.95
N VAL A 248 -13.59 -14.64 40.82
CA VAL A 248 -13.81 -13.22 41.09
C VAL A 248 -13.83 -12.47 39.76
N LEU A 249 -14.78 -11.55 39.62
CA LEU A 249 -14.89 -10.69 38.45
C LEU A 249 -14.03 -9.44 38.68
N TRP A 250 -13.11 -9.16 37.78
CA TRP A 250 -12.19 -8.03 37.84
C TRP A 250 -12.51 -7.05 36.72
N PHE A 251 -12.40 -5.76 37.01
CA PHE A 251 -12.63 -4.75 35.98
C PHE A 251 -11.81 -3.48 36.24
N THR A 252 -11.46 -2.78 35.17
CA THR A 252 -10.81 -1.48 35.24
C THR A 252 -11.73 -0.36 34.81
N THR A 253 -11.54 0.81 35.42
CA THR A 253 -12.35 2.00 35.18
C THR A 253 -11.49 3.25 35.12
N GLY A 254 -11.95 4.30 34.45
CA GLY A 254 -11.25 5.60 34.42
C GLY A 254 -10.63 5.91 33.06
N ASP A 255 -9.89 7.01 32.96
CA ASP A 255 -9.09 7.30 31.76
C ASP A 255 -7.73 6.58 31.84
N TRP A 256 -6.91 6.73 30.80
CA TRP A 256 -5.59 6.11 30.74
C TRP A 256 -4.64 6.59 31.85
N ASN A 257 -4.91 7.74 32.47
CA ASN A 257 -4.04 8.36 33.47
C ASN A 257 -4.47 8.07 34.92
N ASN A 258 -5.74 7.75 35.14
CA ASN A 258 -6.34 7.51 36.45
C ASN A 258 -7.15 6.21 36.47
N GLU A 259 -6.59 5.18 35.86
CA GLU A 259 -7.22 3.88 35.80
C GLU A 259 -7.28 3.24 37.20
N LYS A 260 -8.41 2.67 37.57
CA LYS A 260 -8.65 2.03 38.85
C LYS A 260 -9.05 0.58 38.62
N LEU A 261 -8.44 -0.32 39.37
CA LEU A 261 -8.72 -1.75 39.34
C LEU A 261 -9.67 -2.10 40.49
N TYR A 262 -10.77 -2.75 40.15
CA TYR A 262 -11.75 -3.25 41.10
C TYR A 262 -11.88 -4.77 41.01
N SER A 263 -12.15 -5.38 42.16
CA SER A 263 -12.71 -6.72 42.24
C SER A 263 -14.20 -6.64 42.56
N PHE A 264 -14.99 -7.50 41.96
CA PHE A 264 -16.42 -7.60 42.13
C PHE A 264 -16.80 -8.96 42.68
N ASN A 265 -17.44 -8.97 43.85
CA ASN A 265 -17.96 -10.19 44.45
C ASN A 265 -19.39 -10.44 43.96
N VAL A 266 -19.58 -11.43 43.10
CA VAL A 266 -20.88 -11.78 42.51
C VAL A 266 -21.92 -12.26 43.53
N THR A 267 -21.49 -12.71 44.71
CA THR A 267 -22.42 -13.18 45.74
C THR A 267 -23.01 -12.01 46.53
N THR A 268 -22.17 -11.06 46.94
CA THR A 268 -22.60 -9.89 47.72
C THR A 268 -23.01 -8.70 46.84
N MET A 269 -22.67 -8.73 45.54
CA MET A 269 -22.79 -7.62 44.59
C MET A 269 -22.02 -6.37 45.00
N GLU A 270 -21.00 -6.52 45.85
CA GLU A 270 -20.15 -5.43 46.32
C GLU A 270 -18.87 -5.32 45.48
N GLN A 271 -18.53 -4.09 45.10
CA GLN A 271 -17.26 -3.76 44.45
C GLN A 271 -16.23 -3.32 45.49
N THR A 272 -14.98 -3.76 45.33
CA THR A 272 -13.85 -3.35 46.17
C THR A 272 -12.76 -2.76 45.31
N LEU A 273 -12.32 -1.53 45.63
CA LEU A 273 -11.17 -0.91 44.97
C LEU A 273 -9.90 -1.60 45.43
N GLN A 274 -9.21 -2.23 44.48
CA GLN A 274 -8.02 -3.05 44.75
C GLN A 274 -6.73 -2.28 44.48
N SER A 275 -6.72 -1.44 43.45
CA SER A 275 -5.58 -0.58 43.18
C SER A 275 -5.98 0.63 42.34
N THR A 276 -5.24 1.72 42.51
CA THR A 276 -5.35 2.91 41.68
C THR A 276 -4.03 3.05 40.94
N ARG A 277 -4.09 3.22 39.62
CA ARG A 277 -2.96 3.66 38.83
C ARG A 277 -2.58 5.03 39.33
N THR A 278 -1.47 5.09 40.03
CA THR A 278 -0.81 6.37 40.30
C THR A 278 0.14 6.53 39.13
N GLU A 279 0.09 7.66 38.42
CA GLU A 279 1.28 8.09 37.67
C GLU A 279 2.41 8.02 38.68
N GLY A 280 3.39 7.14 38.43
CA GLY A 280 4.59 7.13 39.24
C GLY A 280 5.09 8.56 39.22
N THR A 281 5.12 9.22 40.39
CA THR A 281 5.87 10.46 40.52
C THR A 281 7.27 10.13 40.04
N ASP A 282 7.69 10.81 38.97
CA ASP A 282 8.92 10.60 38.23
C ASP A 282 10.16 10.61 39.16
N ASP A 283 10.43 9.51 39.85
CA ASP A 283 11.72 9.25 40.48
C ASP A 283 12.71 8.84 39.37
N GLU A 284 13.09 9.85 38.60
CA GLU A 284 14.42 10.22 38.10
C GLU A 284 15.36 9.24 37.36
N ASP A 285 15.06 7.97 37.10
CA ASP A 285 16.09 7.10 36.47
C ASP A 285 15.64 6.09 35.41
N THR A 286 14.40 6.14 34.92
CA THR A 286 14.13 5.54 33.60
C THR A 286 14.58 6.54 32.54
N PRO A 287 15.51 6.20 31.63
CA PRO A 287 15.92 7.11 30.56
C PRO A 287 14.67 7.52 29.79
N GLU A 288 14.20 8.72 30.06
CA GLU A 288 13.02 9.26 29.40
C GLU A 288 13.36 9.31 27.93
N CYS A 289 12.49 8.74 27.10
CA CYS A 289 12.44 9.05 25.68
C CYS A 289 11.98 10.50 25.43
N SER A 290 12.41 11.48 26.24
CA SER A 290 12.36 12.90 25.89
C SER A 290 13.22 13.20 24.66
N GLU A 291 14.05 12.23 24.24
CA GLU A 291 14.68 12.17 22.92
C GLU A 291 13.82 11.54 21.81
N GLU A 292 12.53 11.20 22.01
CA GLU A 292 11.67 10.61 20.94
C GLU A 292 11.69 11.44 19.65
N ASP A 293 11.56 12.77 19.80
CA ASP A 293 11.70 13.72 18.71
C ASP A 293 13.09 13.67 18.07
N ASP A 294 14.14 13.48 18.86
CA ASP A 294 15.52 13.44 18.38
C ASP A 294 15.84 12.10 17.69
N ILE A 295 15.31 10.99 18.18
CA ILE A 295 15.40 9.66 17.58
C ILE A 295 14.61 9.60 16.28
N LEU A 296 13.43 10.21 16.24
CA LEU A 296 12.67 10.35 15.00
C LEU A 296 13.43 11.20 13.99
N LYS A 297 13.97 12.36 14.40
CA LYS A 297 14.84 13.19 13.54
C LYS A 297 16.05 12.42 13.03
N ILE A 298 16.72 11.65 13.88
CA ILE A 298 17.89 10.85 13.48
C ILE A 298 17.46 9.74 12.51
N SER A 299 16.36 9.02 12.79
CA SER A 299 15.80 7.98 11.92
C SER A 299 15.49 8.51 10.53
N LEU A 300 14.80 9.66 10.48
CA LEU A 300 14.44 10.35 9.24
C LEU A 300 15.68 10.88 8.51
N THR A 301 16.67 11.39 9.25
CA THR A 301 17.95 11.80 8.68
C THR A 301 18.67 10.61 8.04
N VAL A 302 18.70 9.46 8.69
CA VAL A 302 19.30 8.25 8.14
C VAL A 302 18.52 7.76 6.92
N LEU A 303 17.19 7.80 6.95
CA LEU A 303 16.37 7.38 5.82
C LEU A 303 16.57 8.32 4.62
N PHE A 304 16.67 9.63 4.87
CA PHE A 304 17.05 10.62 3.87
C PHE A 304 18.45 10.36 3.31
N LEU A 305 19.44 10.13 4.19
CA LEU A 305 20.81 9.82 3.81
C LEU A 305 20.89 8.53 2.98
N SER A 306 19.97 7.58 3.18
CA SER A 306 19.92 6.36 2.38
C SER A 306 19.35 6.55 0.98
N CYS A 307 18.52 7.57 0.75
CA CYS A 307 18.06 7.94 -0.58
C CYS A 307 19.21 8.48 -1.45
N ILE A 308 20.24 9.09 -0.83
CA ILE A 308 21.37 9.69 -1.55
C ILE A 308 22.18 8.64 -2.36
N PRO A 309 22.65 7.52 -1.78
CA PRO A 309 23.30 6.44 -2.53
C PRO A 309 22.45 5.92 -3.68
N VAL A 310 21.13 5.77 -3.50
CA VAL A 310 20.22 5.30 -4.56
C VAL A 310 20.19 6.29 -5.72
N ILE A 311 20.05 7.59 -5.43
CA ILE A 311 20.03 8.67 -6.43
C ILE A 311 21.39 8.75 -7.15
N ILE A 312 22.49 8.76 -6.41
CA ILE A 312 23.85 8.86 -6.97
C ILE A 312 24.19 7.62 -7.79
N ALA A 313 23.94 6.41 -7.30
CA ALA A 313 24.19 5.17 -8.03
C ALA A 313 23.36 5.12 -9.32
N SER A 314 22.06 5.49 -9.25
CA SER A 314 21.21 5.58 -10.45
C SER A 314 21.79 6.54 -11.49
N TRP A 315 22.23 7.72 -11.04
CA TRP A 315 22.78 8.76 -11.91
C TRP A 315 24.13 8.36 -12.53
N ILE A 316 25.04 7.79 -11.73
CA ILE A 316 26.34 7.28 -12.18
C ILE A 316 26.14 6.15 -13.19
N ILE A 317 25.32 5.14 -12.88
CA ILE A 317 25.05 4.02 -13.79
C ILE A 317 24.43 4.55 -15.10
N TYR A 318 23.49 5.50 -15.01
CA TYR A 318 22.90 6.13 -16.18
C TYR A 318 23.94 6.82 -17.07
N ILE A 319 24.80 7.68 -16.51
CA ILE A 319 25.82 8.43 -17.27
C ILE A 319 26.88 7.50 -17.85
N TYR A 320 27.47 6.63 -17.03
CA TYR A 320 28.65 5.86 -17.43
C TYR A 320 28.31 4.67 -18.32
N ARG A 321 27.12 4.10 -18.17
CA ARG A 321 26.73 2.94 -18.97
C ARG A 321 25.87 3.31 -20.17
N ASN A 322 25.21 4.48 -20.17
CA ASN A 322 24.38 5.02 -21.25
C ASN A 322 23.35 4.04 -21.87
N SER A 323 23.17 2.86 -21.25
CA SER A 323 22.47 1.69 -21.74
C SER A 323 21.45 1.16 -20.73
N VAL A 324 21.55 1.60 -19.47
CA VAL A 324 20.68 1.12 -18.39
C VAL A 324 19.50 2.08 -18.23
N ALA A 325 18.52 1.93 -19.13
CA ALA A 325 17.35 2.79 -19.22
C ALA A 325 16.47 2.80 -17.95
N SER A 326 16.48 1.72 -17.17
CA SER A 326 15.69 1.58 -15.93
C SER A 326 16.10 2.54 -14.82
N MET A 327 17.32 3.11 -14.87
CA MET A 327 17.83 4.01 -13.82
C MET A 327 16.98 5.27 -13.63
N VAL A 328 16.16 5.65 -14.64
CA VAL A 328 15.19 6.74 -14.52
C VAL A 328 14.16 6.45 -13.42
N LEU A 329 13.71 5.19 -13.32
CA LEU A 329 12.75 4.77 -12.30
C LEU A 329 13.36 4.81 -10.91
N SER A 330 14.55 4.25 -10.71
CA SER A 330 15.22 4.23 -9.40
C SER A 330 15.61 5.64 -8.95
N PHE A 331 16.09 6.49 -9.85
CA PHE A 331 16.35 7.89 -9.56
C PHE A 331 15.07 8.60 -9.07
N TYR A 332 13.95 8.38 -9.77
CA TYR A 332 12.68 9.00 -9.41
C TYR A 332 12.16 8.49 -8.06
N LEU A 333 12.22 7.18 -7.81
CA LEU A 333 11.80 6.59 -6.54
C LEU A 333 12.68 7.05 -5.36
N GLY A 334 14.01 7.11 -5.55
CA GLY A 334 14.93 7.68 -4.56
C GLY A 334 14.61 9.15 -4.26
N SER A 335 14.26 9.93 -5.29
CA SER A 335 13.82 11.33 -5.12
C SER A 335 12.50 11.43 -4.36
N CYS A 336 11.54 10.53 -4.63
CA CYS A 336 10.28 10.46 -3.89
C CYS A 336 10.53 10.11 -2.41
N GLY A 337 11.38 9.12 -2.13
CA GLY A 337 11.79 8.77 -0.78
C GLY A 337 12.42 9.95 -0.04
N ALA A 338 13.31 10.69 -0.72
CA ALA A 338 13.92 11.90 -0.17
C ALA A 338 12.87 12.96 0.19
N VAL A 339 11.88 13.22 -0.69
CA VAL A 339 10.80 14.18 -0.41
C VAL A 339 9.95 13.74 0.79
N VAL A 340 9.58 12.45 0.87
CA VAL A 340 8.84 11.91 2.02
C VAL A 340 9.63 12.14 3.30
N THR A 341 10.93 11.79 3.33
CA THR A 341 11.76 11.99 4.52
C THR A 341 11.94 13.45 4.91
N ILE A 342 12.12 14.35 3.94
CA ILE A 342 12.22 15.79 4.20
C ILE A 342 10.89 16.30 4.77
N TYR A 343 9.77 15.87 4.19
CA TYR A 343 8.45 16.27 4.67
C TYR A 343 8.21 15.80 6.10
N THR A 344 8.41 14.50 6.39
CA THR A 344 8.22 13.95 7.73
C THR A 344 9.20 14.54 8.74
N ALA A 345 10.37 15.02 8.31
CA ALA A 345 11.29 15.76 9.19
C ALA A 345 10.79 17.17 9.55
N ILE A 346 9.95 17.78 8.69
CA ILE A 346 9.33 19.09 8.93
C ILE A 346 8.00 18.95 9.70
N ASP A 347 7.19 17.95 9.35
CA ASP A 347 5.89 17.63 9.94
C ASP A 347 5.85 16.15 10.36
N PRO A 348 6.36 15.83 11.56
CA PRO A 348 6.41 14.47 12.13
C PRO A 348 5.07 13.77 12.21
N ASP A 349 3.99 14.53 12.43
CA ASP A 349 2.63 14.03 12.57
C ASP A 349 2.00 13.64 11.23
N VAL A 350 2.69 13.90 10.10
CA VAL A 350 2.30 13.45 8.76
C VAL A 350 0.92 14.01 8.34
N ASN A 351 0.51 15.14 8.91
CA ASN A 351 -0.84 15.71 8.77
C ASN A 351 -1.21 15.96 7.30
N GLU A 352 -0.26 16.45 6.50
CA GLU A 352 -0.47 16.80 5.08
C GLU A 352 0.41 16.00 4.11
N LEU A 353 0.99 14.86 4.53
CA LEU A 353 1.84 14.06 3.62
C LEU A 353 1.06 13.54 2.41
N ASP A 354 -0.21 13.14 2.59
CA ASP A 354 -1.11 12.79 1.48
C ASP A 354 -1.18 13.93 0.46
N THR A 355 -1.37 15.16 0.96
CA THR A 355 -1.45 16.37 0.14
C THR A 355 -0.15 16.66 -0.58
N VAL A 356 0.99 16.53 0.09
CA VAL A 356 2.29 16.72 -0.56
C VAL A 356 2.55 15.66 -1.62
N LEU A 357 2.28 14.38 -1.34
CA LEU A 357 2.53 13.29 -2.27
C LEU A 357 1.66 13.38 -3.52
N LYS A 358 0.35 13.65 -3.38
CA LYS A 358 -0.54 13.77 -4.55
C LYS A 358 -0.11 14.89 -5.50
N TRP A 359 0.30 16.05 -4.97
CA TRP A 359 0.80 17.16 -5.78
C TRP A 359 2.21 16.89 -6.32
N TRP A 360 3.08 16.25 -5.54
CA TRP A 360 4.41 15.84 -5.98
C TRP A 360 4.32 14.93 -7.22
N PHE A 361 3.55 13.84 -7.14
CA PHE A 361 3.38 12.90 -8.25
C PHE A 361 2.72 13.55 -9.48
N LEU A 362 1.73 14.42 -9.27
CA LEU A 362 1.05 15.14 -10.35
C LEU A 362 2.01 16.09 -11.08
N VAL A 363 2.68 16.97 -10.34
CA VAL A 363 3.51 18.04 -10.93
C VAL A 363 4.78 17.44 -11.53
N THR A 364 5.50 16.61 -10.78
CA THR A 364 6.75 16.00 -11.29
C THR A 364 6.46 15.02 -12.42
N GLY A 365 5.41 14.21 -12.31
CA GLY A 365 4.96 13.31 -13.37
C GLY A 365 4.62 14.08 -14.65
N LEU A 366 3.84 15.16 -14.57
CA LEU A 366 3.51 16.00 -15.72
C LEU A 366 4.76 16.60 -16.37
N MET A 367 5.66 17.17 -15.55
CA MET A 367 6.90 17.76 -16.04
C MET A 367 7.78 16.71 -16.74
N MET A 368 7.86 15.50 -16.19
CA MET A 368 8.59 14.39 -16.81
C MET A 368 7.93 13.95 -18.12
N VAL A 369 6.60 13.81 -18.19
CA VAL A 369 5.88 13.45 -19.42
C VAL A 369 6.14 14.48 -20.52
N LEU A 370 6.05 15.77 -20.20
CA LEU A 370 6.30 16.86 -21.15
C LEU A 370 7.76 16.87 -21.63
N THR A 371 8.70 16.79 -20.69
CA THR A 371 10.14 16.79 -20.97
C THR A 371 10.55 15.60 -21.83
N GLN A 372 10.07 14.42 -21.47
CA GLN A 372 10.30 13.20 -22.23
C GLN A 372 9.68 13.28 -23.62
N SER A 373 8.44 13.74 -23.74
CA SER A 373 7.77 13.91 -25.04
C SER A 373 8.58 14.81 -25.96
N TYR A 374 9.08 15.93 -25.43
CA TYR A 374 9.97 16.84 -26.16
C TYR A 374 11.26 16.15 -26.61
N PHE A 375 11.99 15.50 -25.70
CA PHE A 375 13.26 14.84 -26.03
C PHE A 375 13.09 13.65 -26.98
N PHE A 376 11.97 12.94 -26.88
CA PHE A 376 11.63 11.83 -27.76
C PHE A 376 11.36 12.33 -29.18
N LEU A 377 10.55 13.40 -29.33
CA LEU A 377 10.28 14.03 -30.64
C LEU A 377 11.54 14.67 -31.24
N ALA A 378 12.43 15.21 -30.42
CA ALA A 378 13.74 15.68 -30.87
C ALA A 378 14.70 14.53 -31.27
N LYS A 379 14.32 13.27 -31.00
CA LYS A 379 15.12 12.05 -31.07
C LYS A 379 16.47 12.17 -30.34
N LYS A 380 16.43 12.79 -29.16
CA LYS A 380 17.56 12.88 -28.22
C LYS A 380 17.57 11.72 -27.21
N LEU A 381 16.47 10.98 -27.13
CA LEU A 381 16.34 9.79 -26.28
C LEU A 381 16.47 8.53 -27.12
N SER A 382 17.19 7.53 -26.59
CA SER A 382 17.14 6.18 -27.14
C SER A 382 15.75 5.57 -26.91
N PRO A 383 15.28 4.61 -27.75
CA PRO A 383 13.97 4.01 -27.60
C PRO A 383 13.74 3.33 -26.25
N ASP A 384 14.78 2.70 -25.69
CA ASP A 384 14.69 1.99 -24.41
C ASP A 384 14.56 2.97 -23.24
N VAL A 385 15.38 4.03 -23.22
CA VAL A 385 15.25 5.12 -22.23
C VAL A 385 13.89 5.81 -22.39
N GLY A 386 13.44 6.02 -23.63
CA GLY A 386 12.10 6.53 -23.93
C GLY A 386 10.98 5.66 -23.36
N THR A 387 11.14 4.34 -23.35
CA THR A 387 10.13 3.41 -22.81
C THR A 387 10.09 3.42 -21.28
N TRP A 388 11.25 3.34 -20.62
CA TRP A 388 11.34 3.38 -19.15
C TRP A 388 10.98 4.74 -18.56
N SER A 389 11.32 5.82 -19.26
CA SER A 389 10.84 7.16 -18.90
C SER A 389 9.33 7.28 -19.09
N ALA A 390 8.75 6.73 -20.17
CA ALA A 390 7.29 6.72 -20.37
C ALA A 390 6.58 5.98 -19.24
N PHE A 391 7.16 4.85 -18.82
CA PHE A 391 6.69 4.10 -17.67
C PHE A 391 6.65 4.95 -16.41
N THR A 392 7.81 5.51 -16.03
CA THR A 392 7.97 6.26 -14.79
C THR A 392 7.13 7.54 -14.78
N ALA A 393 7.26 8.35 -15.82
CA ALA A 393 6.57 9.63 -15.96
C ALA A 393 5.05 9.44 -16.10
N GLY A 394 4.63 8.50 -16.94
CA GLY A 394 3.22 8.18 -17.17
C GLY A 394 2.55 7.65 -15.91
N LEU A 395 3.17 6.68 -15.22
CA LEU A 395 2.60 6.11 -14.01
C LEU A 395 2.51 7.16 -12.90
N SER A 396 3.57 7.94 -12.68
CA SER A 396 3.56 9.03 -11.70
C SER A 396 2.46 10.04 -11.98
N TYR A 397 2.36 10.53 -13.22
CA TYR A 397 1.33 11.50 -13.59
C TYR A 397 -0.08 10.91 -13.44
N ALA A 398 -0.28 9.66 -13.89
CA ALA A 398 -1.57 8.97 -13.79
C ALA A 398 -2.02 8.85 -12.32
N VAL A 399 -1.14 8.35 -11.45
CA VAL A 399 -1.41 8.19 -10.02
C VAL A 399 -1.67 9.54 -9.37
N GLY A 400 -0.80 10.54 -9.59
CA GLY A 400 -0.98 11.89 -9.07
C GLY A 400 -2.29 12.55 -9.52
N ALA A 401 -2.64 12.44 -10.79
CA ALA A 401 -3.90 12.98 -11.32
C ALA A 401 -5.13 12.28 -10.74
N CYS A 402 -5.12 10.94 -10.65
CA CYS A 402 -6.20 10.18 -10.04
C CYS A 402 -6.37 10.52 -8.54
N TRP A 403 -5.26 10.69 -7.84
CA TRP A 403 -5.24 11.00 -6.41
C TRP A 403 -5.71 12.44 -6.13
N VAL A 404 -5.20 13.43 -6.86
CA VAL A 404 -5.63 14.85 -6.72
C VAL A 404 -7.10 15.03 -7.06
N VAL A 405 -7.61 14.37 -8.11
CA VAL A 405 -9.03 14.39 -8.45
C VAL A 405 -9.88 13.62 -7.42
N GLY A 406 -9.25 12.72 -6.64
CA GLY A 406 -9.91 11.95 -5.59
C GLY A 406 -10.87 10.91 -6.17
N ILE A 407 -10.54 10.27 -7.30
CA ILE A 407 -11.45 9.32 -7.96
C ILE A 407 -11.78 8.10 -7.10
N PHE A 408 -10.86 7.70 -6.21
CA PHE A 408 -11.05 6.56 -5.32
C PHE A 408 -11.88 6.91 -4.09
N SER A 409 -11.70 8.11 -3.53
CA SER A 409 -12.50 8.60 -2.39
C SER A 409 -13.92 9.01 -2.81
N ASN A 410 -14.07 9.53 -4.03
CA ASN A 410 -15.33 10.04 -4.56
C ASN A 410 -15.78 9.27 -5.81
N TRP A 411 -15.74 7.94 -5.75
CA TRP A 411 -16.05 7.04 -6.89
C TRP A 411 -17.39 7.37 -7.57
N GLU A 412 -18.37 7.85 -6.81
CA GLU A 412 -19.72 8.15 -7.30
C GLU A 412 -19.86 9.50 -8.01
N SER A 413 -18.86 10.38 -7.94
CA SER A 413 -18.93 11.70 -8.54
C SER A 413 -18.63 11.66 -10.05
N TRP A 414 -19.66 11.74 -10.89
CA TRP A 414 -19.51 11.69 -12.36
C TRP A 414 -18.62 12.82 -12.90
N ARG A 415 -18.65 13.99 -12.24
CA ARG A 415 -17.84 15.16 -12.63
C ARG A 415 -16.35 14.88 -12.48
N MET A 416 -15.96 14.16 -11.43
CA MET A 416 -14.56 13.77 -11.20
C MET A 416 -14.07 12.79 -12.26
N TRP A 417 -14.93 11.86 -12.70
CA TRP A 417 -14.64 10.95 -13.80
C TRP A 417 -14.44 11.66 -15.14
N ILE A 418 -15.29 12.63 -15.47
CA ILE A 418 -15.09 13.44 -16.68
C ILE A 418 -13.78 14.23 -16.58
N LEU A 419 -13.51 14.82 -15.42
CA LEU A 419 -12.29 15.59 -15.21
C LEU A 419 -11.04 14.72 -15.41
N VAL A 420 -10.96 13.54 -14.77
CA VAL A 420 -9.79 12.64 -14.91
C VAL A 420 -9.62 12.15 -16.36
N ASN A 421 -10.71 11.90 -17.08
CA ASN A 421 -10.62 11.53 -18.50
C ASN A 421 -10.01 12.64 -19.37
N ILE A 422 -10.46 13.87 -19.16
CA ILE A 422 -9.99 15.03 -19.92
C ILE A 422 -8.51 15.33 -19.61
N ILE A 423 -8.10 15.28 -18.34
CA ILE A 423 -6.75 15.68 -17.95
C ILE A 423 -5.73 14.54 -18.03
N CYS A 424 -6.15 13.28 -17.92
CA CYS A 424 -5.25 12.14 -17.78
C CYS A 424 -5.41 11.13 -18.92
N PHE A 425 -6.57 10.46 -19.02
CA PHE A 425 -6.69 9.29 -19.89
C PHE A 425 -6.72 9.62 -21.40
N PHE A 426 -7.48 10.62 -21.84
CA PHE A 426 -7.48 11.03 -23.25
C PHE A 426 -6.12 11.61 -23.69
N PRO A 427 -5.46 12.49 -22.90
CA PRO A 427 -4.10 12.92 -23.19
C PRO A 427 -3.13 11.75 -23.33
N PHE A 428 -3.22 10.70 -22.50
CA PHE A 428 -2.38 9.52 -22.64
C PHE A 428 -2.64 8.72 -23.92
N ILE A 429 -3.90 8.57 -24.34
CA ILE A 429 -4.20 7.95 -25.65
C ILE A 429 -3.57 8.79 -26.78
N GLY A 430 -3.71 10.11 -26.72
CA GLY A 430 -3.12 11.04 -27.68
C GLY A 430 -1.59 10.93 -27.73
N LEU A 431 -0.92 11.03 -26.58
CA LEU A 431 0.53 10.90 -26.44
C LEU A 431 1.05 9.53 -26.87
N GLY A 432 0.34 8.46 -26.51
CA GLY A 432 0.67 7.10 -26.93
C GLY A 432 0.61 6.94 -28.45
N LEU A 433 -0.35 7.61 -29.11
CA LEU A 433 -0.45 7.60 -30.56
C LEU A 433 0.63 8.44 -31.25
N THR A 434 0.87 9.65 -30.76
CA THR A 434 1.83 10.57 -31.38
C THR A 434 3.27 10.12 -31.19
N LEU A 435 3.61 9.57 -30.01
CA LEU A 435 4.96 9.12 -29.68
C LEU A 435 5.20 7.64 -30.00
N GLY A 436 4.15 6.88 -30.31
CA GLY A 436 4.24 5.42 -30.49
C GLY A 436 4.61 4.66 -29.22
N GLN A 437 4.32 5.23 -28.06
CA GLN A 437 4.59 4.65 -26.75
C GLN A 437 3.38 3.84 -26.28
N VAL A 438 3.49 2.51 -26.36
CA VAL A 438 2.40 1.57 -26.01
C VAL A 438 1.98 1.72 -24.55
N PHE A 439 2.91 2.08 -23.65
CA PHE A 439 2.59 2.24 -22.23
C PHE A 439 1.57 3.38 -21.97
N TYR A 440 1.67 4.51 -22.68
CA TYR A 440 0.66 5.57 -22.56
C TYR A 440 -0.70 5.13 -23.10
N LEU A 441 -0.73 4.37 -24.20
CA LEU A 441 -1.98 3.78 -24.70
C LEU A 441 -2.59 2.83 -23.66
N PHE A 442 -1.76 2.04 -22.98
CA PHE A 442 -2.18 1.12 -21.94
C PHE A 442 -2.77 1.87 -20.73
N LEU A 443 -2.12 2.94 -20.25
CA LEU A 443 -2.67 3.78 -19.17
C LEU A 443 -4.01 4.43 -19.56
N GLY A 444 -4.10 4.95 -20.79
CA GLY A 444 -5.35 5.48 -21.33
C GLY A 444 -6.46 4.43 -21.41
N ALA A 445 -6.12 3.20 -21.82
CA ALA A 445 -7.05 2.08 -21.87
C ALA A 445 -7.50 1.61 -20.48
N ILE A 446 -6.62 1.60 -19.48
CA ILE A 446 -6.99 1.35 -18.08
C ILE A 446 -8.06 2.36 -17.64
N GLY A 447 -7.88 3.64 -17.97
CA GLY A 447 -8.87 4.67 -17.69
C GLY A 447 -10.25 4.36 -18.28
N LEU A 448 -10.30 3.96 -19.55
CA LEU A 448 -11.54 3.55 -20.21
C LEU A 448 -12.18 2.31 -19.55
N VAL A 449 -11.37 1.35 -19.09
CA VAL A 449 -11.87 0.18 -18.36
C VAL A 449 -12.44 0.59 -17.01
N LEU A 450 -11.77 1.47 -16.27
CA LEU A 450 -12.25 2.01 -15.00
C LEU A 450 -13.56 2.79 -15.18
N ASP A 451 -13.68 3.58 -16.24
CA ASP A 451 -14.93 4.24 -16.64
C ASP A 451 -16.04 3.23 -16.92
N ALA A 452 -15.75 2.15 -17.66
CA ALA A 452 -16.71 1.11 -17.95
C ALA A 452 -17.25 0.48 -16.67
N VAL A 453 -16.35 0.18 -15.72
CA VAL A 453 -16.71 -0.38 -14.40
C VAL A 453 -17.58 0.61 -13.63
N ASN A 454 -17.19 1.89 -13.55
CA ASN A 454 -17.99 2.92 -12.88
C ASN A 454 -19.37 3.10 -13.52
N ALA A 455 -19.45 3.17 -14.85
CA ALA A 455 -20.71 3.27 -15.59
C ALA A 455 -21.58 2.03 -15.37
N SER A 456 -20.99 0.83 -15.39
CA SER A 456 -21.72 -0.43 -15.13
C SER A 456 -22.35 -0.46 -13.74
N ARG A 457 -21.63 0.00 -12.70
CA ARG A 457 -22.16 0.10 -11.33
C ARG A 457 -23.34 1.07 -11.25
N ARG A 458 -23.28 2.20 -11.97
CA ARG A 458 -24.38 3.17 -12.02
C ARG A 458 -25.61 2.62 -12.73
N ILE A 459 -25.41 1.93 -13.87
CA ILE A 459 -26.48 1.25 -14.58
C ILE A 459 -27.10 0.18 -13.68
N GLY A 460 -26.27 -0.55 -12.94
CA GLY A 460 -26.69 -1.47 -11.89
C GLY A 460 -27.70 -0.84 -10.95
N ARG A 461 -27.33 0.26 -10.30
CA ARG A 461 -28.20 0.96 -9.36
C ARG A 461 -29.52 1.45 -9.97
N VAL A 462 -29.51 1.83 -11.25
CA VAL A 462 -30.72 2.25 -11.98
C VAL A 462 -31.60 1.06 -12.40
N THR A 463 -31.04 -0.15 -12.39
CA THR A 463 -31.71 -1.38 -12.85
C THR A 463 -31.84 -2.43 -11.74
N ASP A 464 -31.98 -1.98 -10.49
CA ASP A 464 -32.11 -2.81 -9.29
C ASP A 464 -31.00 -3.87 -9.17
N ASP A 465 -29.76 -3.46 -9.48
CA ASP A 465 -28.54 -4.26 -9.47
C ASP A 465 -28.61 -5.53 -10.32
N ASN A 466 -29.37 -5.51 -11.43
CA ASN A 466 -29.47 -6.62 -12.35
C ASN A 466 -28.10 -6.97 -13.01
N PRO A 467 -27.49 -8.13 -12.68
CA PRO A 467 -26.16 -8.48 -13.15
C PRO A 467 -26.11 -8.75 -14.66
N ILE A 468 -27.23 -9.14 -15.28
CA ILE A 468 -27.32 -9.42 -16.72
C ILE A 468 -27.16 -8.12 -17.51
N ILE A 469 -27.81 -7.04 -17.06
CA ILE A 469 -27.72 -5.74 -17.73
C ILE A 469 -26.30 -5.17 -17.61
N GLN A 470 -25.69 -5.27 -16.43
CA GLN A 470 -24.30 -4.85 -16.22
C GLN A 470 -23.33 -5.65 -17.10
N PHE A 471 -23.51 -6.98 -17.21
CA PHE A 471 -22.71 -7.84 -18.06
C PHE A 471 -22.85 -7.46 -19.55
N ILE A 472 -24.08 -7.28 -20.04
CA ILE A 472 -24.32 -6.87 -21.45
C ILE A 472 -23.65 -5.52 -21.72
N PHE A 473 -23.78 -4.55 -20.81
CA PHE A 473 -23.12 -3.25 -20.96
C PHE A 473 -21.60 -3.39 -21.04
N LEU A 474 -20.98 -4.13 -20.12
CA LEU A 474 -19.53 -4.36 -20.11
C LEU A 474 -19.06 -5.11 -21.36
N ALA A 475 -19.81 -6.10 -21.84
CA ALA A 475 -19.49 -6.85 -23.05
C ALA A 475 -19.53 -5.97 -24.31
N VAL A 476 -20.55 -5.12 -24.43
CA VAL A 476 -20.67 -4.15 -25.54
C VAL A 476 -19.54 -3.12 -25.45
N PHE A 477 -19.29 -2.54 -24.28
CA PHE A 477 -18.24 -1.54 -24.10
C PHE A 477 -16.84 -2.12 -24.34
N GLY A 478 -16.57 -3.33 -23.84
CA GLY A 478 -15.32 -4.05 -24.11
C GLY A 478 -15.12 -4.31 -25.61
N SER A 479 -16.17 -4.71 -26.32
CA SER A 479 -16.13 -4.87 -27.78
C SER A 479 -15.83 -3.55 -28.50
N LEU A 480 -16.38 -2.42 -28.03
CA LEU A 480 -16.08 -1.09 -28.55
C LEU A 480 -14.64 -0.67 -28.28
N ILE A 481 -14.08 -0.94 -27.09
CA ILE A 481 -12.66 -0.70 -26.79
C ILE A 481 -11.78 -1.52 -27.76
N ILE A 482 -12.08 -2.80 -27.98
CA ILE A 482 -11.31 -3.66 -28.90
C ILE A 482 -11.37 -3.10 -30.33
N ALA A 483 -12.57 -2.78 -30.83
CA ALA A 483 -12.76 -2.20 -32.15
C ALA A 483 -12.01 -0.86 -32.29
N GLY A 484 -12.09 -0.01 -31.26
CA GLY A 484 -11.35 1.23 -31.15
C GLY A 484 -9.84 1.00 -31.20
N GLY A 485 -9.32 0.04 -30.43
CA GLY A 485 -7.91 -0.34 -30.42
C GLY A 485 -7.41 -0.80 -31.80
N ILE A 486 -8.19 -1.63 -32.51
CA ILE A 486 -7.86 -2.05 -33.88
C ILE A 486 -7.84 -0.84 -34.84
N PHE A 487 -8.85 0.03 -34.76
CA PHE A 487 -8.93 1.23 -35.59
C PHE A 487 -7.75 2.17 -35.35
N VAL A 488 -7.44 2.42 -34.08
CA VAL A 488 -6.33 3.24 -33.61
C VAL A 488 -4.98 2.64 -34.07
N ASN A 489 -4.79 1.33 -33.95
CA ASN A 489 -3.58 0.64 -34.42
C ASN A 489 -3.38 0.77 -35.94
N LYS A 490 -4.46 0.71 -36.73
CA LYS A 490 -4.36 0.93 -38.19
C LYS A 490 -3.94 2.36 -38.54
N ARG A 491 -4.30 3.35 -37.73
CA ARG A 491 -4.01 4.78 -37.98
C ARG A 491 -2.71 5.26 -37.32
N SER A 492 -2.22 4.58 -36.29
CA SER A 492 -1.06 5.00 -35.48
C SER A 492 0.18 5.30 -36.34
N LYS A 493 0.51 4.44 -37.30
CA LYS A 493 1.66 4.63 -38.21
C LYS A 493 1.55 5.92 -39.03
N ASN A 494 0.36 6.26 -39.50
CA ASN A 494 0.15 7.49 -40.27
C ASN A 494 0.26 8.73 -39.37
N ILE A 495 -0.29 8.67 -38.15
CA ILE A 495 -0.17 9.75 -37.16
C ILE A 495 1.31 9.98 -36.82
N GLN A 496 2.04 8.91 -36.49
CA GLN A 496 3.48 8.97 -36.19
C GLN A 496 4.26 9.57 -37.34
N LYS A 497 3.99 9.15 -38.58
CA LYS A 497 4.66 9.72 -39.76
C LYS A 497 4.45 11.24 -39.89
N VAL A 498 3.24 11.72 -39.64
CA VAL A 498 2.91 13.16 -39.68
C VAL A 498 3.60 13.90 -38.54
N VAL A 499 3.56 13.36 -37.32
CA VAL A 499 4.20 13.94 -36.13
C VAL A 499 5.72 13.98 -36.29
N ASP A 500 6.34 12.91 -36.79
CA ASP A 500 7.78 12.84 -37.05
C ASP A 500 8.22 13.85 -38.11
N ALA A 501 7.43 14.03 -39.17
CA ALA A 501 7.69 15.04 -40.19
C ALA A 501 7.63 16.45 -39.58
N TRP A 502 6.60 16.73 -38.78
CA TRP A 502 6.46 18.01 -38.08
C TRP A 502 7.61 18.26 -37.10
N ALA A 503 7.96 17.27 -36.28
CA ALA A 503 9.04 17.35 -35.29
C ALA A 503 10.41 17.54 -35.97
N THR A 504 10.63 16.90 -37.11
CA THR A 504 11.86 17.07 -37.90
C THR A 504 12.01 18.49 -38.41
N ILE A 505 10.92 19.14 -38.83
CA ILE A 505 10.94 20.53 -39.31
C ILE A 505 11.19 21.51 -38.16
N HIS A 506 10.49 21.36 -37.03
CA HIS A 506 10.43 22.40 -35.99
C HIS A 506 11.44 22.19 -34.85
N LEU A 507 11.73 20.95 -34.46
CA LEU A 507 12.57 20.66 -33.28
C LEU A 507 14.03 20.39 -33.65
N ARG A 508 14.32 20.05 -34.91
CA ARG A 508 15.68 19.79 -35.39
C ARG A 508 16.29 20.94 -36.18
N GLY A 509 15.54 22.03 -36.38
CA GLY A 509 15.84 23.17 -37.24
C GLY A 509 17.01 24.08 -36.83
N GLY A 510 18.09 23.53 -36.31
CA GLY A 510 19.36 24.22 -36.03
C GLY A 510 20.60 23.59 -36.68
N ALA A 511 20.52 22.35 -37.18
CA ALA A 511 21.56 21.81 -38.03
C ALA A 511 21.38 22.41 -39.43
N LYS A 512 22.05 23.54 -39.67
CA LYS A 512 21.99 24.32 -40.90
C LYS A 512 21.96 23.41 -42.12
N SER A 513 20.87 23.57 -42.83
CA SER A 513 20.63 23.21 -44.21
C SER A 513 21.72 23.80 -45.14
N ASP A 514 22.94 23.27 -45.07
CA ASP A 514 23.88 23.38 -46.20
C ASP A 514 23.55 22.33 -47.26
N THR A 515 22.72 21.33 -46.93
CA THR A 515 22.25 20.30 -47.87
C THR A 515 21.01 20.73 -48.68
N ALA A 516 20.19 21.70 -48.24
CA ALA A 516 19.03 22.14 -49.05
C ALA A 516 19.40 23.13 -50.17
N LYS A 517 20.67 23.51 -50.33
CA LYS A 517 21.13 24.15 -51.59
C LYS A 517 21.26 23.16 -52.75
N ASN A 518 21.27 21.85 -52.49
CA ASN A 518 21.41 20.81 -53.51
C ASN A 518 20.24 19.82 -53.57
N ALA A 519 19.15 20.04 -52.83
CA ALA A 519 17.96 19.20 -52.94
C ALA A 519 17.25 19.51 -54.28
N PRO A 520 17.14 18.53 -55.21
CA PRO A 520 16.47 18.73 -56.48
C PRO A 520 15.01 19.10 -56.23
N THR A 521 14.56 20.17 -56.87
CA THR A 521 13.17 20.63 -56.81
C THR A 521 12.22 19.52 -57.24
N LEU A 522 11.02 19.48 -56.65
CA LEU A 522 9.97 18.47 -56.90
C LEU A 522 9.61 18.29 -58.40
N SER A 523 9.98 19.26 -59.24
CA SER A 523 9.89 19.18 -60.70
C SER A 523 10.88 18.18 -61.33
N GLN A 524 12.06 17.97 -60.75
CA GLN A 524 13.06 17.02 -61.24
C GLN A 524 12.74 15.57 -60.84
N ALA A 525 12.17 15.35 -59.66
CA ALA A 525 11.74 14.02 -59.21
C ALA A 525 10.58 13.46 -60.05
N LYS A 526 9.75 14.34 -60.64
CA LYS A 526 8.64 13.92 -61.51
C LYS A 526 9.09 13.52 -62.92
N GLN A 527 10.23 14.04 -63.40
CA GLN A 527 10.80 13.67 -64.70
C GLN A 527 11.57 12.33 -64.68
N GLN A 528 12.08 11.89 -63.51
CA GLN A 528 12.78 10.60 -63.40
C GLN A 528 11.85 9.40 -63.17
N GLY A 529 10.55 9.63 -62.94
CA GLY A 529 9.54 8.56 -62.80
C GLY A 529 8.85 8.15 -64.10
N GLU A 530 9.12 8.82 -65.22
CA GLU A 530 8.49 8.53 -66.53
C GLU A 530 9.41 7.79 -67.52
N THR A 531 10.60 7.33 -67.08
CA THR A 531 11.56 6.57 -67.92
C THR A 531 11.99 5.23 -67.30
N VAL A 532 11.05 4.49 -66.70
CA VAL A 532 11.20 3.04 -66.44
C VAL A 532 9.93 2.30 -66.83
#